data_AF-A0A168LV39-F1
#
_entry.id   AF-A0A168LV39-F1
#
_cell.length_a   1.000
_cell.length_b   1.000
_cell.length_c   1.000
_cell.angle_alpha   90.00
_cell.angle_beta   90.00
_cell.angle_gamma   90.00
#
_symmetry.space_group_name_H-M   'P 1'
#
loop_
_entity.id
_entity.type
_entity.pdbx_description
1 polymer ?
#
loop_
_entity_poly.entity_id
_entity_poly.type
_entity_poly.pdbx_seq_one_letter_code
_entity_poly.pdbx_strand_id
1 'polypeptide(L)' 'DQGILTVDLVSAKNLMAADKTGTSDPYVVFTVNGERVHKSDTIRKTLNPKWQRERFTVPIVS' A
#
# COMPACT_ATOMS: atom_id res chain seq x y z
N ASP A 1 -14.22 -22.99 1.98
CA ASP A 1 -12.78 -23.05 1.71
C ASP A 1 -12.08 -21.88 2.35
N GLN A 2 -11.02 -22.12 3.12
CA GLN A 2 -10.18 -21.04 3.66
C GLN A 2 -9.01 -20.81 2.69
N GLY A 3 -8.90 -19.60 2.15
CA GLY A 3 -7.82 -19.21 1.23
C GLY A 3 -6.78 -18.35 1.92
N ILE A 4 -5.58 -18.28 1.33
CA ILE A 4 -4.54 -17.35 1.78
C ILE A 4 -4.27 -16.36 0.65
N LEU A 5 -4.44 -15.06 0.92
CA LEU A 5 -4.07 -13.98 0.01
C LEU A 5 -2.68 -13.47 0.38
N THR A 6 -1.74 -13.57 -0.56
CA THR A 6 -0.41 -12.94 -0.42
C THR A 6 -0.34 -11.75 -1.35
N VAL A 7 0.11 -10.61 -0.82
CA VAL A 7 0.18 -9.34 -1.54
C VAL A 7 1.62 -8.84 -1.55
N ASP A 8 2.12 -8.52 -2.74
CA ASP A 8 3.36 -7.79 -2.98
C ASP A 8 3.05 -6.35 -3.36
N LEU A 9 3.35 -5.40 -2.47
CA LEU A 9 3.25 -4.00 -2.79
C LEU A 9 4.54 -3.53 -3.47
N VAL A 10 4.46 -3.29 -4.78
CA VAL A 10 5.63 -2.94 -5.60
C VAL A 10 5.82 -1.43 -5.70
N SER A 11 4.88 -0.73 -6.34
CA SER A 11 5.03 0.70 -6.63
C SER A 11 3.72 1.34 -7.06
N ALA A 12 3.65 2.67 -6.96
CA ALA A 12 2.66 3.49 -7.66
C ALA A 12 3.38 4.52 -8.55
N LYS A 13 2.64 5.09 -9.50
CA LYS A 13 3.18 6.08 -10.44
C LYS A 13 2.20 7.23 -10.65
N ASN A 14 2.74 8.41 -10.92
CA ASN A 14 1.98 9.61 -11.26
C ASN A 14 0.90 9.97 -10.23
N LEU A 15 1.22 9.86 -8.94
CA LEU A 15 0.31 10.33 -7.90
C LEU A 15 0.13 11.85 -7.99
N MET A 16 -1.03 12.33 -7.55
CA MET A 16 -1.28 13.75 -7.42
C MET A 16 -0.37 14.34 -6.36
N ALA A 17 0.21 15.52 -6.63
CA ALA A 17 0.91 16.30 -5.63
C ALA A 17 -0.10 16.88 -4.64
N ALA A 18 -0.01 16.44 -3.39
CA ALA A 18 -0.84 16.92 -2.31
C ALA A 18 -0.16 18.07 -1.54
N ASP A 19 1.16 18.19 -1.64
CA ASP A 19 1.94 19.20 -0.92
C ASP A 19 2.34 20.37 -1.81
N LYS A 20 2.56 21.54 -1.18
CA LYS A 20 3.04 22.78 -1.82
C LYS A 20 4.38 22.62 -2.54
N THR A 21 5.15 21.58 -2.20
CA THR A 21 6.44 21.25 -2.83
C THR A 21 6.30 20.51 -4.16
N GLY A 22 5.08 20.22 -4.62
CA GLY A 22 4.83 19.46 -5.84
C GLY A 22 5.03 17.96 -5.66
N THR A 23 5.02 17.46 -4.42
CA THR A 23 5.20 16.05 -4.07
C THR A 23 4.10 15.58 -3.12
N SER A 24 4.19 14.33 -2.68
CA SER A 24 3.34 13.73 -1.65
C SER A 24 4.17 12.80 -0.77
N ASP A 25 3.62 12.42 0.38
CA ASP A 25 4.13 11.36 1.26
C ASP A 25 3.22 10.11 1.21
N PRO A 26 3.19 9.37 0.09
CA PRO A 26 2.26 8.25 -0.11
C PRO A 26 2.48 7.05 0.82
N TYR A 27 1.36 6.39 1.15
CA TYR A 27 1.28 5.07 1.79
C TYR A 27 0.03 4.33 1.27
N VAL A 28 -0.03 3.01 1.48
CA VAL A 28 -1.17 2.17 1.11
C VAL A 28 -1.78 1.54 2.35
N VAL A 29 -3.11 1.45 2.38
CA VAL A 29 -3.87 0.70 3.38
C VAL A 29 -4.60 -0.42 2.66
N PHE A 30 -4.45 -1.65 3.16
CA PHE A 30 -5.17 -2.81 2.65
C PHE A 30 -6.30 -3.17 3.60
N THR A 31 -7.47 -3.40 3.02
CA THR A 31 -8.68 -3.74 3.74
C THR A 31 -9.28 -5.00 3.13
N VAL A 32 -9.64 -5.97 3.98
CA VAL A 32 -10.29 -7.23 3.61
C VAL A 32 -11.54 -7.36 4.49
N ASN A 33 -12.68 -7.65 3.88
CA ASN A 33 -13.97 -7.78 4.59
C ASN A 33 -14.31 -6.58 5.50
N GLY A 34 -13.89 -5.37 5.11
CA GLY A 34 -14.11 -4.14 5.87
C GLY A 34 -13.09 -3.89 6.99
N GLU A 35 -12.20 -4.85 7.28
CA GLU A 35 -11.15 -4.70 8.27
C GLU A 35 -9.81 -4.34 7.64
N ARG A 36 -9.12 -3.38 8.26
CA ARG A 36 -7.77 -3.00 7.83
C ARG A 36 -6.79 -4.08 8.26
N VAL A 37 -6.12 -4.68 7.28
CA VAL A 37 -5.20 -5.81 7.49
C VAL A 37 -3.74 -5.43 7.36
N HIS A 38 -3.42 -4.36 6.64
CA HIS A 38 -2.04 -3.91 6.48
C HIS A 38 -1.99 -2.41 6.17
N LYS A 39 -0.90 -1.76 6.58
CA LYS A 39 -0.54 -0.41 6.14
C LYS A 39 0.95 -0.42 5.83
N SER A 40 1.29 0.03 4.64
CA SER A 40 2.69 0.14 4.22
C SER A 40 3.41 1.25 4.98
N ASP A 41 4.73 1.22 4.88
CA ASP A 41 5.53 2.40 5.16
C ASP A 41 5.12 3.60 4.29
N THR A 42 5.35 4.80 4.83
CA THR A 42 5.18 6.05 4.11
C THR A 42 6.48 6.39 3.39
N ILE A 43 6.41 6.55 2.07
CA ILE A 43 7.56 6.98 1.27
C ILE A 43 7.46 8.48 1.07
N ARG A 44 8.45 9.22 1.56
CA ARG A 44 8.40 10.68 1.59
C ARG A 44 8.72 11.32 0.24
N LYS A 45 8.09 12.47 -0.02
CA LYS A 45 8.40 13.43 -1.09
C LYS A 45 8.52 12.78 -2.47
N THR A 46 7.53 11.97 -2.86
CA THR A 46 7.50 11.33 -4.17
C THR A 46 6.09 11.18 -4.71
N LEU A 47 5.95 11.28 -6.04
CA LEU A 47 4.73 10.92 -6.77
C LEU A 47 4.82 9.52 -7.39
N ASN A 48 5.98 8.87 -7.26
CA ASN A 48 6.29 7.55 -7.82
C ASN A 48 6.92 6.65 -6.74
N PRO A 49 6.18 6.32 -5.67
CA PRO A 49 6.70 5.51 -4.58
C PRO A 49 7.04 4.08 -5.03
N LYS A 50 8.11 3.53 -4.49
CA LYS A 50 8.52 2.13 -4.65
C LYS A 50 8.72 1.51 -3.27
N TRP A 51 7.85 0.59 -2.89
CA TRP A 51 7.96 -0.12 -1.62
C TRP A 51 8.89 -1.30 -1.78
N GLN A 52 10.10 -1.17 -1.25
CA GLN A 52 11.12 -2.20 -1.38
C GLN A 52 10.88 -3.31 -0.35
N ARG A 53 10.39 -4.46 -0.83
CA ARG A 53 10.13 -5.68 -0.02
C ARG A 53 8.93 -5.57 0.92
N GLU A 54 7.92 -4.78 0.56
CA GLU A 54 6.64 -4.77 1.29
C GLU A 54 5.77 -5.93 0.78
N ARG A 55 5.76 -7.03 1.54
CA ARG A 55 4.95 -8.23 1.29
C ARG A 55 4.22 -8.61 2.56
N PHE A 56 2.94 -8.93 2.46
CA PHE A 56 2.17 -9.46 3.58
C PHE A 56 1.19 -10.55 3.12
N THR A 57 0.74 -11.34 4.07
CA THR A 57 -0.17 -12.46 3.84
C THR A 57 -1.36 -12.35 4.80
N VAL A 58 -2.55 -12.59 4.28
CA VAL A 58 -3.82 -12.53 5.02
C VAL A 58 -4.67 -13.75 4.75
N PRO A 59 -5.23 -14.40 5.79
CA PRO A 59 -6.22 -15.43 5.62
C PRO A 59 -7.54 -14.81 5.12
N ILE A 60 -8.10 -15.36 4.05
CA ILE A 60 -9.43 -15.00 3.55
C ILE A 60 -10.39 -16.09 4.00
N VAL A 61 -11.21 -15.73 4.98
CA VAL A 61 -12.34 -16.52 5.43
C VAL A 61 -13.60 -16.04 4.70
N SER A 62 -14.25 -16.94 3.97
CA SER A 62 -15.56 -16.73 3.33
C SER A 62 -16.69 -17.06 4.29
#